data_AF-A0AAJ1ZDH3-F1
#
_entry.id   AF-A0AAJ1ZDH3-F1
#
_cell.length_a   1.000
_cell.length_b   1.000
_cell.length_c   1.000
_cell.angle_alpha   90.00
_cell.angle_beta   90.00
_cell.angle_gamma   90.00
#
_symmetry.space_group_name_H-M   'P 1'
#
loop_
_entity.id
_entity.type
_entity.pdbx_description
1 polymer ?
#
loop_
_entity_poly.entity_id
_entity_poly.type
_entity_poly.pdbx_seq_one_letter_code
_entity_poly.pdbx_strand_id
1 'polypeptide(L)'
;MLTARDIYERVCAHLLHQRAVSEDDNGSCRLRSPNGRKCAIGSLVSDDVYHPDIEGTGISYYRHAQDGKLLRALYASDVNAYDPGIVELLCELEQVHDDASVEQWPHLLTALGKRRAFI
;
A
#
# COMPACT_ATOMS: atom_id res chain seq x y z
N MET A 1 -8.91 -12.58 -6.05
CA MET A 1 -8.71 -11.75 -4.83
C MET A 1 -7.63 -12.37 -3.98
N LEU A 2 -6.61 -11.57 -3.68
CA LEU A 2 -5.51 -11.89 -2.78
C LEU A 2 -6.02 -12.02 -1.35
N THR A 3 -5.43 -12.93 -0.57
CA THR A 3 -5.65 -12.98 0.87
C THR A 3 -4.92 -11.82 1.57
N ALA A 4 -5.30 -11.53 2.81
CA ALA A 4 -4.58 -10.55 3.63
C ALA A 4 -3.08 -10.90 3.77
N ARG A 5 -2.77 -12.19 3.86
CA ARG A 5 -1.38 -12.69 3.89
C ARG A 5 -0.66 -12.43 2.57
N ASP A 6 -1.28 -12.72 1.42
CA ASP A 6 -0.67 -12.48 0.11
C ASP A 6 -0.37 -10.98 -0.11
N ILE A 7 -1.29 -10.11 0.32
CA ILE A 7 -1.12 -8.65 0.29
C ILE A 7 0.09 -8.24 1.14
N TYR A 8 0.13 -8.71 2.39
CA TYR A 8 1.24 -8.45 3.30
C TYR A 8 2.58 -8.90 2.70
N GLU A 9 2.68 -10.15 2.22
CA GLU A 9 3.91 -10.71 1.68
C GLU A 9 4.38 -9.94 0.43
N ARG A 10 3.45 -9.60 -0.47
CA ARG A 10 3.74 -8.83 -1.68
C ARG A 10 4.24 -7.41 -1.35
N VAL A 11 3.59 -6.71 -0.43
CA VAL A 11 4.03 -5.36 -0.02
C VAL A 11 5.36 -5.43 0.70
N CYS A 12 5.58 -6.41 1.60
CA CYS A 12 6.87 -6.59 2.26
C CYS A 12 7.99 -6.80 1.25
N ALA A 13 7.81 -7.73 0.31
CA ALA A 13 8.80 -8.00 -0.72
C ALA A 13 9.10 -6.75 -1.55
N HIS A 14 8.06 -6.00 -1.95
CA HIS A 14 8.22 -4.77 -2.71
C HIS A 14 8.99 -3.69 -1.94
N LEU A 15 8.57 -3.35 -0.73
CA LEU A 15 9.20 -2.30 0.07
C LEU A 15 10.66 -2.64 0.40
N LEU A 16 10.94 -3.89 0.78
CA LEU A 16 12.29 -4.35 1.10
C LEU A 16 13.20 -4.48 -0.11
N HIS A 17 12.63 -4.64 -1.32
CA HIS A 17 13.38 -4.60 -2.56
C HIS A 17 13.66 -3.16 -3.00
N GLN A 18 12.64 -2.28 -2.99
CA GLN A 18 12.75 -0.90 -3.44
C GLN A 18 13.64 -0.04 -2.54
N ARG A 19 13.58 -0.28 -1.21
CA ARG A 19 14.39 0.42 -0.18
C ARG A 19 14.41 1.94 -0.31
N ALA A 20 13.29 2.51 -0.71
CA ALA A 20 13.13 3.94 -0.87
C ALA A 20 11.66 4.32 -0.86
N VAL A 21 11.35 5.48 -0.26
CA VAL A 21 10.01 6.06 -0.25
C VAL A 21 9.60 6.48 -1.66
N SER A 22 8.33 6.24 -2.00
CA SER A 22 7.68 6.77 -3.19
C SER A 22 6.95 8.06 -2.84
N GLU A 23 7.57 9.19 -3.13
CA GLU A 23 7.09 10.53 -2.80
C GLU A 23 7.27 11.52 -3.97
N ASP A 24 6.55 12.63 -3.93
CA ASP A 24 6.79 13.79 -4.80
C ASP A 24 7.81 14.78 -4.19
N ASP A 25 8.08 15.87 -4.90
CA ASP A 25 9.05 16.89 -4.48
C ASP A 25 8.67 17.60 -3.16
N ASN A 26 7.43 17.46 -2.70
CA ASN A 26 6.96 17.99 -1.42
C ASN A 26 7.03 16.94 -0.30
N GLY A 27 7.56 15.75 -0.56
CA GLY A 27 7.60 14.63 0.38
C GLY A 27 6.23 13.96 0.60
N SER A 28 5.25 14.21 -0.28
CA SER A 28 3.94 13.56 -0.18
C SER A 28 3.98 12.19 -0.85
N CYS A 29 3.46 11.16 -0.17
CA CYS A 29 3.38 9.80 -0.69
C CYS A 29 2.66 9.75 -2.05
N ARG A 30 3.23 8.97 -2.98
CA ARG A 30 2.69 8.73 -4.34
C ARG A 30 2.53 7.24 -4.57
N LEU A 31 1.39 6.82 -5.14
CA LEU A 31 1.21 5.44 -5.59
C LEU A 31 2.28 5.11 -6.64
N ARG A 32 2.57 6.04 -7.55
CA ARG A 32 3.76 6.02 -8.41
C ARG A 32 4.43 7.39 -8.43
N SER A 33 5.68 7.44 -7.98
CA SER A 33 6.47 8.67 -8.05
C SER A 33 7.10 8.87 -9.43
N PRO A 34 7.49 10.11 -9.79
CA PRO A 34 8.23 10.40 -11.02
C PRO A 34 9.55 9.63 -11.15
N ASN A 35 10.11 9.19 -10.03
CA ASN A 35 11.36 8.41 -9.97
C ASN A 35 11.14 6.90 -10.23
N GLY A 36 9.96 6.50 -10.70
CA GLY A 36 9.63 5.11 -10.99
C GLY A 36 9.42 4.22 -9.75
N ARG A 37 9.28 4.84 -8.57
CA ARG A 37 9.02 4.12 -7.31
C ARG A 37 7.52 3.94 -7.11
N LYS A 38 7.14 2.91 -6.36
CA LYS A 38 5.76 2.66 -5.94
C LYS A 38 5.69 2.60 -4.41
N CYS A 39 4.68 3.20 -3.80
CA CYS A 39 4.47 3.06 -2.35
C CYS A 39 3.89 1.67 -2.01
N ALA A 40 3.59 1.44 -0.72
CA ALA A 40 2.94 0.21 -0.27
C ALA A 40 1.68 -0.12 -1.09
N ILE A 41 0.75 0.84 -1.20
CA ILE A 41 -0.51 0.67 -1.94
C ILE A 41 -0.28 0.62 -3.45
N GLY A 42 0.58 1.50 -3.95
CA GLY A 42 0.90 1.57 -5.38
C GLY A 42 1.53 0.29 -5.94
N SER A 43 2.23 -0.48 -5.11
CA SER A 43 2.81 -1.79 -5.49
C SER A 43 1.77 -2.88 -5.78
N LEU A 44 0.55 -2.70 -5.27
CA LEU A 44 -0.56 -3.62 -5.45
C LEU A 44 -1.40 -3.28 -6.69
N VAL A 45 -1.41 -2.01 -7.12
CA VAL A 45 -2.17 -1.57 -8.29
C VAL A 45 -1.49 -2.04 -9.58
N SER A 46 -2.21 -2.84 -10.37
CA SER A 46 -1.73 -3.32 -11.68
C SER A 46 -1.42 -2.16 -12.63
N ASP A 47 -0.43 -2.35 -13.49
CA ASP A 47 -0.06 -1.35 -14.50
C ASP A 47 -1.21 -1.08 -15.48
N ASP A 48 -2.04 -2.09 -15.80
CA ASP A 48 -3.16 -1.98 -16.74
C ASP A 48 -4.31 -1.09 -16.25
N VAL A 49 -4.40 -0.88 -14.92
CA VAL A 49 -5.50 -0.11 -14.30
C VAL A 49 -5.00 1.14 -13.59
N TYR A 50 -3.69 1.37 -13.58
CA TYR A 50 -3.13 2.60 -13.03
C TYR A 50 -3.45 3.79 -13.94
N HIS A 51 -3.90 4.89 -13.33
CA HIS A 51 -4.10 6.16 -14.00
C HIS A 51 -3.74 7.29 -13.03
N PRO A 52 -3.06 8.38 -13.45
CA PRO A 52 -2.66 9.48 -12.56
C PRO A 52 -3.81 10.04 -11.70
N ASP A 53 -5.05 10.02 -12.19
CA ASP A 53 -6.27 10.40 -11.46
C ASP A 53 -6.58 9.59 -10.19
N ILE A 54 -5.96 8.43 -9.96
CA ILE A 54 -6.17 7.65 -8.73
C ILE A 54 -5.23 8.09 -7.60
N GLU A 55 -4.28 8.98 -7.90
CA GLU A 55 -3.36 9.58 -6.95
C GLU A 55 -4.06 10.62 -6.06
N GLY A 56 -3.40 10.99 -4.96
CA GLY A 56 -3.88 12.07 -4.07
C GLY A 56 -5.01 11.67 -3.12
N THR A 57 -5.47 10.41 -3.16
CA THR A 57 -6.39 9.85 -2.15
C THR A 57 -5.68 8.77 -1.36
N GLY A 58 -5.43 9.00 -0.06
CA GLY A 58 -4.86 8.00 0.83
C GLY A 58 -5.84 6.86 1.15
N ILE A 59 -5.33 5.67 1.45
CA ILE A 59 -6.18 4.49 1.66
C ILE A 59 -7.09 4.63 2.90
N SER A 60 -6.67 5.43 3.89
CA SER A 60 -7.43 5.74 5.10
C SER A 60 -8.79 6.41 4.84
N TYR A 61 -8.95 7.10 3.70
CA TYR A 61 -10.22 7.68 3.27
C TYR A 61 -11.33 6.63 3.16
N TYR A 62 -10.98 5.41 2.76
CA TYR A 62 -11.91 4.31 2.54
C TYR A 62 -12.32 3.56 3.82
N ARG A 63 -11.90 4.03 5.00
CA ARG A 63 -12.51 3.62 6.27
C ARG A 63 -13.97 4.09 6.40
N HIS A 64 -14.32 5.18 5.70
CA HIS A 64 -15.64 5.81 5.78
C HIS A 64 -16.31 5.99 4.41
N ALA A 65 -15.55 5.90 3.32
CA ALA A 65 -16.09 5.95 1.97
C ALA A 65 -16.41 4.55 1.43
N GLN A 66 -17.48 4.45 0.64
CA GLN A 66 -17.95 3.18 0.06
C GLN A 66 -17.54 2.99 -1.41
N ASP A 67 -16.92 4.00 -2.03
CA ASP A 67 -16.52 3.95 -3.44
C ASP A 67 -15.42 5.00 -3.73
N GLY A 68 -14.67 4.80 -4.81
CA GLY A 68 -13.66 5.73 -5.32
C GLY A 68 -12.74 5.10 -6.36
N LYS A 69 -12.04 5.95 -7.13
CA LYS A 69 -11.19 5.47 -8.24
C LYS A 69 -10.09 4.51 -7.75
N LEU A 70 -9.41 4.82 -6.65
CA LEU A 70 -8.39 3.95 -6.07
C LEU A 70 -8.98 2.62 -5.57
N LEU A 71 -10.15 2.66 -4.93
CA LEU A 71 -10.83 1.47 -4.44
C LEU A 71 -11.21 0.51 -5.58
N ARG A 72 -11.74 1.05 -6.68
CA ARG A 72 -12.02 0.27 -7.91
C ARG A 72 -10.74 -0.28 -8.55
N ALA A 73 -9.66 0.51 -8.59
CA ALA A 73 -8.37 0.07 -9.15
C ALA A 73 -7.73 -1.07 -8.33
N LEU A 74 -7.81 -0.99 -7.00
CA LEU A 74 -7.37 -2.06 -6.11
C LEU A 74 -8.19 -3.33 -6.33
N TYR A 75 -9.51 -3.22 -6.42
CA TYR A 75 -10.39 -4.36 -6.67
C TYR A 75 -10.10 -5.02 -8.03
N ALA A 76 -9.89 -4.22 -9.08
CA ALA A 76 -9.47 -4.71 -10.39
C ALA A 76 -8.06 -5.33 -10.39
N SER A 77 -7.25 -5.04 -9.35
CA SER A 77 -5.92 -5.61 -9.11
C SER A 77 -5.94 -6.76 -8.08
N ASP A 78 -7.09 -7.41 -7.91
CA ASP A 78 -7.32 -8.51 -6.96
C ASP A 78 -7.17 -8.13 -5.47
N VAL A 79 -7.23 -6.85 -5.10
CA VAL A 79 -7.21 -6.40 -3.70
C VAL A 79 -8.60 -5.93 -3.28
N ASN A 80 -9.28 -6.71 -2.43
CA ASN A 80 -10.61 -6.38 -1.95
C ASN A 80 -10.62 -5.30 -0.86
N ALA A 81 -10.28 -4.06 -1.21
CA ALA A 81 -10.30 -2.93 -0.28
C ALA A 81 -11.73 -2.42 0.07
N TYR A 82 -12.78 -3.16 -0.30
CA TYR A 82 -14.13 -2.96 0.27
C TYR A 82 -14.28 -3.71 1.61
N ASP A 83 -13.40 -4.68 1.89
CA ASP A 83 -13.32 -5.35 3.17
C ASP A 83 -12.62 -4.44 4.21
N PRO A 84 -13.27 -4.07 5.33
CA PRO A 84 -12.67 -3.21 6.34
C PRO A 84 -11.37 -3.76 6.94
N GLY A 85 -11.23 -5.09 7.04
CA GLY A 85 -10.02 -5.74 7.51
C GLY A 85 -8.86 -5.61 6.53
N ILE A 86 -9.15 -5.60 5.22
CA ILE A 86 -8.15 -5.30 4.18
C ILE A 86 -7.77 -3.81 4.21
N VAL A 87 -8.74 -2.90 4.33
CA VAL A 87 -8.45 -1.46 4.47
C VAL A 87 -7.54 -1.20 5.67
N GLU A 88 -7.83 -1.82 6.81
CA GLU A 88 -7.00 -1.71 8.02
C GLU A 88 -5.57 -2.22 7.78
N LEU A 89 -5.40 -3.38 7.12
CA LEU A 89 -4.07 -3.89 6.77
C LEU A 89 -3.32 -2.91 5.84
N LEU A 90 -4.00 -2.39 4.82
CA LEU A 90 -3.40 -1.44 3.88
C LEU A 90 -2.98 -0.15 4.57
N CYS A 91 -3.78 0.37 5.51
CA CYS A 91 -3.41 1.53 6.34
C CYS A 91 -2.14 1.25 7.17
N GLU A 92 -2.01 0.08 7.78
CA GLU A 92 -0.81 -0.25 8.56
C GLU A 92 0.44 -0.39 7.71
N LEU A 93 0.31 -0.94 6.49
CA LEU A 93 1.41 -1.03 5.54
C LEU A 93 1.82 0.35 5.01
N GLU A 94 0.86 1.23 4.75
CA GLU A 94 1.09 2.63 4.39
C GLU A 94 1.82 3.38 5.52
N GLN A 95 1.39 3.21 6.78
CA GLN A 95 2.05 3.80 7.95
C GLN A 95 3.51 3.37 8.08
N VAL A 96 3.84 2.09 7.83
CA VAL A 96 5.25 1.66 7.86
C VAL A 96 6.07 2.36 6.76
N HIS A 97 5.49 2.57 5.58
CA HIS A 97 6.17 3.27 4.48
C HIS A 97 6.33 4.79 4.75
N ASP A 98 5.29 5.44 5.28
CA ASP A 98 5.23 6.90 5.41
C ASP A 98 5.88 7.42 6.71
N ASP A 99 5.75 6.69 7.84
CA ASP A 99 6.13 7.19 9.17
C ASP A 99 7.50 6.69 9.67
N ALA A 100 8.12 5.74 8.97
CA ALA A 100 9.36 5.10 9.41
C ALA A 100 10.49 5.22 8.39
N SER A 101 11.74 5.27 8.89
CA SER A 101 12.91 5.23 8.01
C SER A 101 13.03 3.85 7.35
N VAL A 102 13.61 3.82 6.15
CA VAL A 102 13.78 2.58 5.36
C VAL A 102 14.52 1.50 6.15
N GLU A 103 15.47 1.88 7.01
CA GLU A 103 16.23 0.97 7.88
C GLU A 103 15.35 0.27 8.92
N GLN A 104 14.24 0.90 9.32
CA GLN A 104 13.29 0.35 10.30
C GLN A 104 12.27 -0.60 9.66
N TRP A 105 12.02 -0.49 8.35
CA TRP A 105 11.01 -1.30 7.65
C TRP A 105 11.11 -2.80 7.92
N PRO A 106 12.29 -3.48 7.86
CA PRO A 106 12.36 -4.92 8.11
C PRO A 106 11.82 -5.32 9.49
N HIS A 107 12.12 -4.54 10.52
CA HIS A 107 11.65 -4.79 11.89
C HIS A 107 10.16 -4.52 12.04
N LEU A 108 9.67 -3.40 11.51
CA LEU A 108 8.26 -3.01 11.62
C LEU A 108 7.34 -3.94 10.83
N LEU A 109 7.73 -4.32 9.61
CA LEU A 109 6.99 -5.29 8.81
C LEU A 109 6.95 -6.66 9.49
N THR A 110 8.07 -7.13 10.06
CA THR A 110 8.09 -8.38 10.84
C THR A 110 7.17 -8.31 12.05
N ALA A 111 7.17 -7.19 12.78
CA ALA A 111 6.28 -7.00 13.93
C ALA A 111 4.80 -7.00 13.53
N LEU A 112 4.47 -6.35 12.40
CA LEU A 112 3.14 -6.35 11.81
C LEU A 112 2.70 -7.78 11.44
N GLY A 113 3.56 -8.53 10.74
CA GLY A 113 3.28 -9.91 10.34
C GLY A 113 2.97 -10.83 11.53
N LYS A 114 3.75 -10.73 12.62
CA LYS A 114 3.50 -11.48 13.87
C LYS A 114 2.18 -11.09 14.52
N ARG A 115 1.90 -9.78 14.62
CA ARG A 115 0.68 -9.25 15.24
C ARG A 115 -0.59 -9.68 14.49
N ARG A 116 -0.49 -9.82 13.16
CA ARG A 116 -1.58 -10.28 12.29
C ARG A 116 -1.58 -11.81 12.06
N ALA A 117 -0.65 -12.55 12.68
CA ALA A 117 -0.45 -13.99 12.52
C ALA A 117 -0.22 -14.46 11.05
N PHE A 118 0.49 -13.65 10.27
CA PHE A 118 0.91 -14.01 8.91
C PHE A 118 2.24 -14.78 8.88
N ILE A 119 3.05 -14.60 9.93
CA ILE A 119 4.36 -15.26 10.14
C ILE A 119 4.56 -15.63 11.61
#